data_AF-A1ZCQ7-F1
#
_entry.id   AF-A1ZCQ7-F1
#
_cell.length_a   1.000
_cell.length_b   1.000
_cell.length_c   1.000
_cell.angle_alpha   90.00
_cell.angle_beta   90.00
_cell.angle_gamma   90.00
#
_symmetry.space_group_name_H-M   'P 1'
#
loop_
_entity.id
_entity.type
_entity.pdbx_description
1 polymer ?
#
loop_
_entity_poly.entity_id
_entity_poly.type
_entity_poly.pdbx_seq_one_letter_code
_entity_poly.pdbx_strand_id
1 'polypeptide(L)'
;MLVLVIALTGLPPTVGFQAKLFIFSGLWENYQAQTGQSIYLYALIAAAFTTAVALFYYLRIPFFMFFKTEETERSLTFSRYDQVLLVVFALAVVVLFFRADLLFGLLQ
;
A
#
# COMPACT_ATOMS: atom_id res chain seq x y z
N MET A 1 4.40 6.69 -11.40
CA MET A 1 2.93 6.64 -11.20
C MET A 1 2.45 5.23 -10.91
N LEU A 2 2.57 4.27 -11.83
CA LEU A 2 2.11 2.89 -11.65
C LEU A 2 2.57 2.25 -10.31
N VAL A 3 3.88 2.35 -10.02
CA VAL A 3 4.47 1.81 -8.78
C VAL A 3 3.80 2.38 -7.51
N LEU A 4 3.43 3.66 -7.51
CA LEU A 4 2.79 4.30 -6.36
C LEU A 4 1.33 3.83 -6.20
N VAL A 5 0.62 3.61 -7.31
CA VAL A 5 -0.74 3.04 -7.27
C VAL A 5 -0.70 1.59 -6.77
N ILE A 6 0.29 0.81 -7.22
CA ILE A 6 0.53 -0.55 -6.73
C ILE A 6 0.93 -0.50 -5.24
N ALA A 7 1.71 0.47 -4.79
CA ALA A 7 2.07 0.63 -3.37
C ALA A 7 0.87 0.77 -2.44
N LEU A 8 -0.15 1.53 -2.87
CA LEU A 8 -1.37 1.75 -2.09
C LEU A 8 -2.24 0.49 -1.97
N THR A 9 -2.12 -0.45 -2.92
CA THR A 9 -2.80 -1.76 -2.82
C THR A 9 -2.26 -2.59 -1.66
N GLY A 10 -1.01 -2.34 -1.25
CA GLY A 10 -0.28 -3.20 -0.32
C GLY A 10 0.07 -4.56 -0.91
N LEU A 11 0.38 -4.62 -2.22
CA LEU A 11 0.97 -5.81 -2.83
C LEU A 11 2.46 -5.94 -2.45
N PRO A 12 2.99 -7.14 -2.20
CA PRO A 12 4.45 -7.34 -2.17
C PRO A 12 5.00 -7.04 -3.57
N PRO A 13 6.06 -6.23 -3.77
CA PRO A 13 7.09 -5.71 -2.87
C PRO A 13 6.96 -4.19 -2.52
N THR A 14 5.97 -3.80 -1.72
CA THR A 14 5.75 -2.38 -1.36
C THR A 14 5.61 -2.18 0.14
N VAL A 15 6.10 -1.04 0.67
CA VAL A 15 6.00 -0.74 2.11
C VAL A 15 4.57 -0.81 2.67
N GLY A 16 3.55 -0.56 1.82
CA GLY A 16 2.14 -0.71 2.19
C GLY A 16 1.74 -2.13 2.58
N PHE A 17 2.40 -3.16 2.05
CA PHE A 17 2.21 -4.55 2.48
C PHE A 17 2.75 -4.77 3.90
N GLN A 18 3.97 -4.32 4.17
CA GLN A 18 4.61 -4.45 5.48
C GLN A 18 3.80 -3.74 6.57
N ALA A 19 3.29 -2.54 6.29
CA ALA A 19 2.45 -1.80 7.22
C ALA A 19 1.15 -2.54 7.56
N LYS A 20 0.48 -3.14 6.56
CA LYS A 20 -0.74 -3.94 6.77
C LYS A 20 -0.45 -5.20 7.58
N LEU A 21 0.62 -5.92 7.25
CA LEU A 21 1.04 -7.10 8.01
C LEU A 21 1.33 -6.75 9.47
N PHE A 22 2.05 -5.65 9.72
CA PHE A 22 2.33 -5.19 11.09
C PHE A 22 1.05 -4.95 11.89
N ILE A 23 0.06 -4.27 11.29
CA ILE A 23 -1.25 -4.05 11.93
C ILE A 23 -1.98 -5.37 12.19
N PHE A 24 -1.98 -6.30 11.21
CA PHE A 24 -2.64 -7.61 11.37
C PHE A 24 -1.99 -8.45 12.46
N SER A 25 -0.65 -8.49 12.51
CA SER A 25 0.10 -9.17 13.55
C SER A 25 -0.18 -8.57 14.92
N GLY A 26 -0.18 -7.23 15.04
CA GLY A 26 -0.50 -6.55 16.30
C GLY A 26 -1.94 -6.83 16.78
N LEU A 27 -2.92 -6.83 15.87
CA LEU A 27 -4.30 -7.20 16.20
C LEU A 27 -4.42 -8.66 16.64
N TRP A 28 -3.70 -9.56 15.96
CA TRP A 28 -3.68 -10.99 16.30
C TRP A 28 -3.03 -11.25 17.66
N GLU A 29 -1.88 -10.65 17.95
CA GLU A 29 -1.21 -10.77 19.24
C GLU A 29 -2.09 -10.24 20.38
N ASN A 30 -2.73 -9.08 20.19
CA ASN A 30 -3.65 -8.54 21.19
C ASN A 30 -4.90 -9.41 21.39
N TYR A 31 -5.42 -10.01 20.32
CA TYR A 31 -6.52 -10.98 20.41
C TYR A 31 -6.14 -12.20 21.26
N GLN A 32 -4.93 -12.74 21.06
CA GLN A 32 -4.44 -13.89 21.82
C GLN A 32 -4.10 -13.54 23.29
N ALA A 33 -3.51 -12.36 23.53
CA ALA A 33 -3.09 -11.91 24.85
C ALA A 33 -4.26 -11.46 25.74
N GLN A 34 -5.28 -10.84 25.14
CA GLN A 34 -6.48 -10.38 25.84
C GLN A 34 -7.62 -11.36 25.58
N THR A 35 -7.54 -12.52 26.24
CA THR A 35 -8.50 -13.64 26.12
C THR A 35 -9.91 -13.17 26.48
N GLY A 36 -10.67 -12.65 25.50
CA GLY A 36 -12.05 -12.20 25.68
C GLY A 36 -12.45 -10.93 24.93
N GLN A 37 -11.52 -10.15 24.38
CA GLN A 37 -11.87 -8.96 23.60
C GLN A 37 -12.08 -9.30 22.11
N SER A 38 -13.31 -9.72 21.80
CA SER A 38 -13.74 -10.04 20.42
C SER A 38 -13.56 -8.89 19.43
N ILE A 39 -13.37 -7.65 19.91
CA ILE A 39 -13.15 -6.46 19.09
C ILE A 39 -11.91 -6.57 18.19
N TYR A 40 -10.81 -7.18 18.65
CA TYR A 40 -9.60 -7.33 17.85
C TYR A 40 -9.81 -8.30 16.68
N LEU A 41 -10.61 -9.36 16.88
CA LEU A 41 -10.96 -10.30 15.82
C LEU A 41 -11.86 -9.63 14.78
N TYR A 42 -12.87 -8.86 15.19
CA TYR A 42 -13.70 -8.10 14.27
C TYR A 42 -12.89 -7.06 13.50
N ALA A 43 -11.97 -6.36 14.17
CA ALA A 43 -11.06 -5.42 13.52
C ALA A 43 -10.16 -6.11 12.50
N LEU A 44 -9.63 -7.30 12.80
CA LEU A 44 -8.82 -8.08 11.88
C LEU A 44 -9.62 -8.49 10.63
N ILE A 45 -10.84 -8.99 10.82
CA ILE A 45 -11.74 -9.36 9.71
C ILE A 45 -12.08 -8.13 8.86
N ALA A 46 -12.43 -7.01 9.50
CA ALA A 46 -12.72 -5.76 8.79
C ALA A 46 -11.51 -5.27 8.00
N ALA A 47 -10.31 -5.30 8.59
CA ALA A 47 -9.09 -4.84 7.94
C ALA A 47 -8.66 -5.75 6.77
N ALA A 48 -8.88 -7.07 6.89
CA ALA A 48 -8.70 -8.02 5.79
C ALA A 48 -9.69 -7.75 4.65
N PHE A 49 -10.97 -7.52 4.97
CA PHE A 49 -11.99 -7.19 3.98
C PHE A 49 -11.71 -5.87 3.27
N THR A 50 -11.38 -4.81 4.01
CA THR A 50 -10.98 -3.51 3.42
C THR A 50 -9.75 -3.67 2.52
N THR A 51 -8.82 -4.56 2.87
CA THR A 51 -7.65 -4.85 2.02
C THR A 51 -8.05 -5.52 0.72
N ALA A 52 -8.98 -6.48 0.75
CA ALA A 52 -9.51 -7.13 -0.45
C ALA A 52 -10.27 -6.13 -1.34
N VAL A 53 -11.12 -5.28 -0.73
CA VAL A 53 -11.85 -4.22 -1.45
C VAL A 53 -10.88 -3.24 -2.09
N ALA A 54 -9.88 -2.76 -1.35
CA ALA A 54 -8.84 -1.89 -1.88
C ALA A 54 -8.12 -2.56 -3.06
N LEU A 55 -7.70 -3.81 -2.93
CA LEU A 55 -7.03 -4.53 -4.02
C LEU A 55 -7.84 -4.48 -5.33
N PHE A 56 -9.15 -4.73 -5.26
CA PHE A 56 -10.03 -4.65 -6.42
C PHE A 56 -10.04 -3.25 -7.07
N TYR A 57 -10.27 -2.19 -6.27
CA TYR A 57 -10.35 -0.83 -6.81
C TYR A 57 -9.03 -0.28 -7.30
N TYR A 58 -7.93 -0.57 -6.61
CA TYR A 58 -6.62 -0.05 -6.99
C TYR A 58 -6.02 -0.81 -8.19
N LEU A 59 -6.33 -2.10 -8.40
CA LEU A 59 -5.97 -2.82 -9.63
C LEU A 59 -6.80 -2.37 -10.85
N ARG A 60 -7.98 -1.79 -10.63
CA ARG A 60 -8.82 -1.25 -11.70
C ARG A 60 -8.17 -0.04 -12.40
N ILE A 61 -7.38 0.76 -11.69
CA ILE A 61 -6.67 1.93 -12.23
C ILE A 61 -5.65 1.55 -13.32
N PRO A 62 -4.66 0.67 -13.06
CA PRO A 62 -3.72 0.24 -14.09
C PRO A 62 -4.40 -0.55 -15.19
N PHE A 63 -5.46 -1.32 -14.87
CA PHE A 63 -6.25 -1.99 -15.90
C PHE A 63 -6.81 -0.99 -16.92
N PHE A 64 -7.43 0.11 -16.49
CA PHE A 64 -7.86 1.14 -17.44
C PHE A 64 -6.70 1.87 -18.11
N MET A 65 -5.59 2.11 -17.40
CA MET A 65 -4.42 2.78 -17.96
C MET A 65 -3.79 2.00 -19.13
N PHE A 66 -3.80 0.67 -19.08
CA PHE A 66 -3.23 -0.16 -20.15
C PHE A 66 -4.25 -0.61 -21.20
N PHE A 67 -5.51 -0.86 -20.81
CA PHE A 67 -6.52 -1.44 -21.71
C PHE A 67 -7.53 -0.44 -22.28
N LYS A 68 -7.61 0.78 -21.75
CA LYS A 68 -8.41 1.87 -22.34
C LYS A 68 -7.51 3.02 -22.74
N THR A 69 -7.17 3.05 -24.02
CA THR A 69 -6.55 4.24 -24.64
C THR A 69 -7.69 5.12 -25.15
N GLU A 70 -8.02 6.17 -24.41
CA GLU A 70 -8.91 7.23 -24.92
C GLU A 70 -8.10 8.09 -25.91
N GLU A 71 -8.62 8.35 -27.11
CA GLU A 71 -7.93 9.05 -28.22
C GLU A 71 -7.61 10.53 -27.95
N THR A 72 -7.85 11.04 -26.74
CA THR A 72 -7.44 12.40 -26.37
C THR A 72 -6.07 12.35 -25.72
N GLU A 73 -5.03 12.25 -26.54
CA GLU A 73 -3.64 12.50 -26.12
C GLU A 73 -3.46 13.99 -25.76
N ARG A 74 -3.94 14.38 -24.57
CA ARG A 74 -3.36 15.55 -23.91
C ARG A 74 -1.97 15.15 -23.45
N SER A 75 -0.95 15.66 -24.13
CA SER A 75 0.43 15.53 -23.69
C SER A 75 0.60 16.20 -22.32
N LEU A 76 0.52 15.40 -21.27
CA LEU A 76 0.88 15.84 -19.93
C LEU A 76 2.40 16.08 -19.93
N THR A 77 2.79 17.35 -19.95
CA THR A 77 4.19 17.73 -19.78
C THR A 77 4.50 17.72 -18.29
N PHE A 78 5.34 16.78 -17.87
CA PHE A 78 5.85 16.74 -16.50
C PHE A 78 7.11 17.60 -16.41
N SER A 79 7.21 18.43 -15.37
CA SER A 79 8.46 19.13 -15.09
C SER A 79 9.54 18.14 -14.64
N ARG A 80 10.82 18.48 -14.84
CA ARG A 80 11.94 17.68 -14.33
C ARG A 80 11.84 17.46 -12.81
N TYR A 81 11.34 18.46 -12.08
CA TYR A 81 11.10 18.36 -10.63
C TYR A 81 10.08 17.28 -10.31
N ASP A 82 8.96 17.23 -11.03
CA ASP A 82 7.92 16.22 -10.84
C ASP A 82 8.48 14.82 -11.09
N GLN A 83 9.23 14.63 -12.19
CA GLN A 83 9.84 13.35 -12.52
C GLN A 83 10.79 12.85 -11.44
N VAL A 84 11.68 13.72 -10.93
CA VAL A 84 12.61 13.37 -9.85
C VAL A 84 11.83 13.00 -8.59
N LEU A 85 10.82 13.79 -8.22
CA LEU A 85 9.98 13.52 -7.05
C LEU A 85 9.29 12.15 -7.16
N LEU A 86 8.76 11.80 -8.35
CA LEU A 86 8.11 10.52 -8.59
C LEU A 86 9.06 9.33 -8.47
N VAL A 87 10.29 9.48 -8.98
CA VAL A 87 11.32 8.45 -8.87
C VAL A 87 11.73 8.27 -7.41
N VAL A 88 11.95 9.35 -6.67
CA VAL A 88 12.30 9.32 -5.26
C VAL A 88 11.23 8.58 -4.44
N PHE A 89 9.95 8.93 -4.61
CA PHE A 89 8.87 8.25 -3.91
C PHE A 89 8.72 6.78 -4.31
N ALA A 90 8.85 6.46 -5.60
CA ALA A 90 8.76 5.08 -6.07
C ALA A 90 9.89 4.23 -5.48
N LEU A 91 11.12 4.76 -5.45
CA LEU A 91 12.26 4.08 -4.83
C LEU A 91 12.07 3.95 -3.33
N ALA A 92 11.62 4.99 -2.63
CA ALA A 92 11.38 4.94 -1.20
C ALA A 92 10.39 3.82 -0.83
N VAL A 93 9.27 3.69 -1.54
CA VAL A 93 8.27 2.63 -1.33
C VAL A 93 8.87 1.22 -1.46
N VAL A 94 9.74 1.01 -2.45
CA VAL A 94 10.35 -0.30 -2.72
C VAL A 94 11.47 -0.59 -1.73
N VAL A 95 12.34 0.39 -1.45
CA VAL A 95 13.44 0.24 -0.49
C VAL A 95 12.87 -0.03 0.91
N LEU A 96 11.85 0.71 1.33
CA LEU A 96 11.22 0.53 2.64
C LEU A 96 10.46 -0.80 2.78
N PHE A 97 10.12 -1.48 1.68
CA PHE A 97 9.61 -2.86 1.75
C PHE A 97 10.65 -3.83 2.30
N PHE A 98 11.91 -3.68 1.85
CA PHE A 98 13.04 -4.51 2.31
C PHE A 98 13.66 -3.99 3.61
N ARG A 99 13.59 -2.67 3.83
CA ARG A 99 14.16 -1.97 4.99
C ARG A 99 13.09 -1.31 5.84
N ALA A 100 12.05 -2.08 6.20
CA ALA A 100 10.97 -1.59 7.04
C ALA A 100 11.46 -1.23 8.46
N ASP A 101 12.59 -1.83 8.89
CA ASP A 101 13.32 -1.51 10.12
C ASP A 101 13.63 -0.03 10.28
N LEU A 102 13.92 0.70 9.19
CA LEU A 102 14.19 2.14 9.23
C LEU A 102 12.97 2.95 9.71
N LEU A 103 11.76 2.52 9.33
CA LEU A 103 10.52 3.14 9.76
C LEU A 103 10.22 2.81 11.22
N PHE A 104 10.35 1.53 11.58
CA PHE A 104 10.04 1.08 12.94
C PHE A 104 11.03 1.63 13.97
N GLY A 105 12.32 1.73 13.63
CA GLY A 105 13.33 2.32 14.50
C GLY A 105 13.18 3.83 14.72
N LEU A 106 12.37 4.53 13.92
CA LEU A 106 12.07 5.96 14.10
C LEU A 106 10.83 6.19 14.99
N LEU A 107 10.00 5.16 15.18
CA LEU A 107 8.75 5.20 15.96
C LEU A 107 8.91 4.65 17.38
N GLN A 108 10.09 4.12 17.71
CA GLN A 108 10.49 3.67 19.05
C GLN A 108 11.26 4.77 19.77
#